data_AF-A0A154MTV2-F1
#
_entry.id   AF-A0A154MTV2-F1
#
_cell.length_a   1.000
_cell.length_b   1.000
_cell.length_c   1.000
_cell.angle_alpha   90.00
_cell.angle_beta   90.00
_cell.angle_gamma   90.00
#
_symmetry.space_group_name_H-M   'P 1'
#
loop_
_entity.id
_entity.type
_entity.pdbx_description
1 polymer ?
#
loop_
_entity_poly.entity_id
_entity_poly.type
_entity_poly.pdbx_seq_one_letter_code
_entity_poly.pdbx_strand_id
1 'polypeptide(L)'
;MQDIERRLAEVGPRLKQLRKERGTTLSALSEATGISASTLSRLESGSRKATLELLLTLSEAHQVPLDELVGEPEPSDPRIRMKPQKFGRFTAWPLSAQPGQPQAFKLLIPVEDIEPVQRTHEGYEWMYVLSGRLRAVLGDRDFTMGPGEAAEFDTRVPHWFGSAGPGPVELLVLFGKQGERAHLRAKSK
;
A
#
# COMPACT_ATOMS: atom_id res chain seq x y z
N MET A 1 0.71 -8.30 -24.43
CA MET A 1 -0.32 -9.16 -25.05
C MET A 1 -0.29 -10.57 -24.44
N GLN A 2 0.85 -11.27 -24.47
CA GLN A 2 1.01 -12.60 -23.85
C GLN A 2 0.63 -12.65 -22.36
N ASP A 3 0.94 -11.62 -21.57
CA ASP A 3 0.59 -11.57 -20.15
C ASP A 3 -0.92 -11.44 -19.89
N ILE A 4 -1.63 -10.67 -20.72
CA ILE A 4 -3.09 -10.53 -20.62
C ILE A 4 -3.77 -11.85 -20.96
N GLU A 5 -3.34 -12.54 -22.02
CA GLU A 5 -3.89 -13.83 -22.40
C GLU A 5 -3.67 -14.89 -21.32
N ARG A 6 -2.48 -14.91 -20.71
CA ARG A 6 -2.17 -15.77 -19.56
C ARG A 6 -3.10 -15.49 -18.38
N ARG A 7 -3.27 -14.22 -17.99
CA ARG A 7 -4.16 -13.84 -16.88
C ARG A 7 -5.61 -14.20 -17.16
N LEU A 8 -6.10 -13.96 -18.38
CA LEU A 8 -7.45 -14.36 -18.79
C LEU A 8 -7.65 -15.88 -18.75
N ALA A 9 -6.61 -16.68 -19.01
CA ALA A 9 -6.67 -18.14 -18.91
C ALA A 9 -6.72 -18.63 -17.45
N GLU A 10 -6.13 -17.89 -16.51
CA GLU A 10 -6.13 -18.23 -15.08
C GLU A 10 -7.44 -17.90 -14.35
N VAL A 11 -8.28 -17.02 -14.91
CA VAL A 11 -9.58 -16.62 -14.33
C VAL A 11 -10.47 -17.83 -14.03
N GLY A 12 -10.64 -18.74 -15.00
CA GLY A 12 -11.51 -19.92 -14.84
C GLY A 12 -11.07 -20.83 -13.69
N PRO A 13 -9.80 -21.27 -13.67
CA PRO A 13 -9.23 -22.00 -12.54
C PRO A 13 -9.42 -21.31 -11.18
N ARG A 14 -9.21 -19.99 -11.09
CA ARG A 14 -9.41 -19.23 -9.84
C ARG A 14 -10.87 -19.22 -9.38
N LEU A 15 -11.82 -18.99 -10.29
CA LEU A 15 -13.25 -19.06 -9.97
C LEU A 15 -13.64 -20.45 -9.42
N LYS A 16 -13.12 -21.51 -10.04
CA LYS A 16 -13.35 -22.89 -9.59
C LYS A 16 -12.77 -23.15 -8.20
N GLN A 17 -11.59 -22.62 -7.94
CA GLN A 17 -10.93 -22.74 -6.65
C GLN A 17 -11.74 -22.03 -5.56
N LEU A 18 -12.06 -20.74 -5.75
CA LEU A 18 -12.87 -19.95 -4.81
C LEU A 18 -14.21 -20.61 -4.49
N ARG A 19 -14.91 -21.14 -5.51
CA ARG A 19 -16.16 -21.85 -5.31
C ARG A 19 -15.97 -23.11 -4.45
N LYS A 20 -14.92 -23.89 -4.70
CA LYS A 20 -14.63 -25.11 -3.94
C LYS A 20 -14.23 -24.83 -2.50
N GLU A 21 -13.40 -23.81 -2.27
CA GLU A 21 -12.96 -23.39 -0.93
C GLU A 21 -14.15 -22.94 -0.06
N ARG A 22 -15.15 -22.30 -0.67
CA ARG A 22 -16.41 -21.94 0.00
C ARG A 22 -17.42 -23.08 0.11
N GLY A 23 -17.12 -24.27 -0.40
CA GLY A 23 -18.02 -25.43 -0.38
C GLY A 23 -19.28 -25.24 -1.23
N THR A 24 -19.33 -24.25 -2.13
CA THR A 24 -20.52 -23.92 -2.91
C THR A 24 -20.63 -24.81 -4.15
N THR A 25 -21.83 -25.35 -4.44
CA THR A 25 -22.06 -26.08 -5.68
C THR A 25 -22.29 -25.13 -6.85
N LEU A 26 -22.12 -25.60 -8.09
CA LEU A 26 -22.48 -24.79 -9.28
C LEU A 26 -23.97 -24.42 -9.29
N SER A 27 -24.84 -25.28 -8.74
CA SER A 27 -26.28 -24.98 -8.61
C SER A 27 -26.53 -23.86 -7.63
N ALA A 28 -25.93 -23.95 -6.43
CA ALA A 28 -26.08 -22.92 -5.41
C ALA A 28 -25.52 -21.56 -5.87
N LEU A 29 -24.38 -21.57 -6.58
CA LEU A 29 -23.82 -20.35 -7.15
C LEU A 29 -24.72 -19.81 -8.29
N SER A 30 -25.33 -20.69 -9.07
CA SER A 30 -26.29 -20.30 -10.11
C SER A 30 -27.51 -19.62 -9.54
N GLU A 31 -28.04 -20.12 -8.41
CA GLU A 31 -29.17 -19.50 -7.69
C GLU A 31 -28.79 -18.14 -7.11
N ALA A 32 -27.59 -18.02 -6.53
CA ALA A 32 -27.13 -16.78 -5.91
C ALA A 32 -26.82 -15.66 -6.93
N THR A 33 -26.39 -16.02 -8.15
CA THR A 33 -25.92 -15.05 -9.15
C THR A 33 -26.88 -14.84 -10.32
N GLY A 34 -27.85 -15.73 -10.51
CA GLY A 34 -28.66 -15.79 -11.73
C GLY A 34 -27.91 -16.30 -12.97
N ILE A 35 -26.62 -16.65 -12.85
CA ILE A 35 -25.82 -17.19 -13.95
C ILE A 35 -26.04 -18.68 -14.04
N SER A 36 -26.49 -19.19 -15.20
CA SER A 36 -26.78 -20.62 -15.34
C SER A 36 -25.58 -21.52 -14.99
N ALA A 37 -25.83 -22.65 -14.33
CA ALA A 37 -24.81 -23.63 -13.95
C ALA A 37 -23.93 -24.09 -15.14
N SER A 38 -24.51 -24.18 -16.36
CA SER A 38 -23.75 -24.49 -17.57
C SER A 38 -22.79 -23.36 -17.98
N THR A 39 -23.17 -22.10 -17.75
CA THR A 39 -22.29 -20.94 -17.98
C THR A 39 -21.19 -20.91 -16.95
N LEU A 40 -21.51 -21.06 -15.66
CA LEU A 40 -20.51 -21.17 -14.58
C LEU A 40 -19.50 -22.28 -14.86
N SER A 41 -19.96 -23.48 -15.26
CA SER A 41 -19.08 -24.60 -15.60
C SER A 41 -18.14 -24.28 -16.76
N ARG A 42 -18.59 -23.56 -17.79
CA ARG A 42 -17.74 -23.17 -18.94
C ARG A 42 -16.77 -22.05 -18.60
N LEU A 43 -17.15 -21.15 -17.68
CA LEU A 43 -16.24 -20.14 -17.15
C LEU A 43 -15.11 -20.82 -16.35
N GLU A 44 -15.47 -21.74 -15.43
CA GLU A 44 -14.50 -22.46 -14.61
C GLU A 44 -13.54 -23.36 -15.38
N SER A 45 -13.96 -23.90 -16.52
CA SER A 45 -13.10 -24.71 -17.38
C SER A 45 -12.29 -23.88 -18.38
N GLY A 46 -12.51 -22.57 -18.44
CA GLY A 46 -11.87 -21.67 -19.41
C GLY A 46 -12.40 -21.81 -20.85
N SER A 47 -13.41 -22.65 -21.09
CA SER A 47 -14.00 -22.82 -22.44
C SER A 47 -14.87 -21.64 -22.87
N ARG A 48 -15.23 -20.76 -21.93
CA ARG A 48 -15.86 -19.46 -22.19
C ARG A 48 -15.08 -18.35 -21.49
N LYS A 49 -14.77 -17.28 -22.23
CA LYS A 49 -14.22 -16.05 -21.63
C LYS A 49 -15.31 -15.33 -20.84
N ALA A 50 -14.97 -14.89 -19.62
CA ALA A 50 -15.86 -14.06 -18.82
C ALA A 50 -15.94 -12.64 -19.40
N THR A 51 -17.15 -12.07 -19.41
CA THR A 51 -17.32 -10.63 -19.63
C THR A 51 -17.02 -9.89 -18.32
N LEU A 52 -16.75 -8.59 -18.38
CA LEU A 52 -16.53 -7.79 -17.17
C LEU A 52 -17.76 -7.85 -16.23
N GLU A 53 -18.97 -7.80 -16.77
CA GLU A 53 -20.22 -7.93 -16.03
C GLU A 53 -20.26 -9.23 -15.20
N LEU A 54 -19.96 -10.38 -15.83
CA LEU A 54 -19.92 -11.66 -15.14
C LEU A 54 -18.85 -11.70 -14.04
N LEU A 55 -17.69 -11.08 -14.28
CA LEU A 55 -16.62 -11.01 -13.28
C LEU A 55 -17.02 -10.17 -12.07
N LEU A 56 -17.71 -9.05 -12.27
CA LEU A 56 -18.20 -8.20 -11.19
C LEU A 56 -19.27 -8.94 -10.35
N THR A 57 -20.23 -9.59 -11.00
CA THR A 57 -21.24 -10.40 -10.30
C THR A 57 -20.62 -11.53 -9.49
N LEU A 58 -19.61 -12.21 -10.05
CA LEU A 58 -18.92 -13.30 -9.36
C LEU A 58 -18.02 -12.79 -8.23
N SER A 59 -17.39 -11.63 -8.40
CA SER A 59 -16.61 -10.93 -7.36
C SER A 59 -17.50 -10.60 -6.15
N GLU A 60 -18.70 -10.07 -6.37
CA GLU A 60 -19.68 -9.80 -5.32
C GLU A 60 -20.16 -11.08 -4.63
N ALA A 61 -20.54 -12.11 -5.41
CA ALA A 61 -21.02 -13.39 -4.87
C ALA A 61 -19.93 -14.13 -4.06
N HIS A 62 -18.67 -14.02 -4.47
CA HIS A 62 -17.53 -14.54 -3.75
C HIS A 62 -16.96 -13.58 -2.72
N GLN A 63 -17.49 -12.36 -2.56
CA GLN A 63 -16.98 -11.35 -1.61
C GLN A 63 -15.46 -11.16 -1.67
N VAL A 64 -14.91 -11.15 -2.89
CA VAL A 64 -13.50 -10.89 -3.17
C VAL A 64 -13.38 -9.73 -4.14
N PRO A 65 -12.33 -8.91 -4.07
CA PRO A 65 -12.10 -7.86 -5.05
C PRO A 65 -11.84 -8.46 -6.45
N LEU A 66 -12.09 -7.67 -7.50
CA LEU A 66 -11.99 -8.13 -8.89
C LEU A 66 -10.56 -8.55 -9.29
N ASP A 67 -9.55 -7.88 -8.73
CA ASP A 67 -8.14 -8.20 -8.95
C ASP A 67 -7.77 -9.61 -8.49
N GLU A 68 -8.40 -10.13 -7.45
CA GLU A 68 -8.24 -11.52 -7.01
C GLU A 68 -8.70 -12.53 -8.08
N LEU A 69 -9.74 -12.20 -8.87
CA LEU A 69 -10.22 -13.05 -9.95
C LEU A 69 -9.29 -13.03 -11.17
N VAL A 70 -8.72 -11.87 -11.49
CA VAL A 70 -7.90 -11.66 -12.70
C VAL A 70 -6.39 -11.87 -12.43
N GLY A 71 -6.02 -11.97 -11.15
CA GLY A 71 -4.65 -12.10 -10.64
C GLY A 71 -3.85 -10.81 -10.78
N GLU A 72 -3.02 -10.47 -9.80
CA GLU A 72 -2.04 -9.41 -9.96
C GLU A 72 -0.86 -9.90 -10.83
N PRO A 73 -0.31 -9.07 -11.72
CA PRO A 73 0.93 -9.42 -12.39
C PRO A 73 2.06 -9.48 -11.35
N GLU A 74 2.60 -10.67 -11.12
CA GLU A 74 3.88 -10.84 -10.40
C GLU A 74 4.95 -10.00 -11.11
N PRO A 75 5.56 -9.00 -10.44
CA PRO A 75 6.62 -8.21 -11.06
C PRO A 75 7.79 -9.11 -11.44
N SER A 76 8.21 -9.12 -12.71
CA SER A 76 9.35 -9.93 -13.14
C SER A 76 10.69 -9.49 -12.51
N ASP A 77 10.76 -8.24 -12.04
CA ASP A 77 11.82 -7.71 -11.18
C ASP A 77 11.16 -7.04 -9.96
N PRO A 78 11.28 -7.61 -8.75
CA PRO A 78 10.64 -7.06 -7.55
C PRO A 78 11.37 -5.83 -6.99
N ARG A 79 12.50 -5.42 -7.60
CA ARG A 79 13.28 -4.28 -7.10
C ARG A 79 12.61 -2.95 -7.45
N ILE A 80 12.53 -2.08 -6.45
CA ILE A 80 11.98 -0.73 -6.59
C ILE A 80 13.10 0.23 -7.01
N ARG A 81 12.93 0.89 -8.16
CA ARG A 81 13.94 1.81 -8.75
C ARG A 81 13.46 3.26 -8.84
N MET A 82 12.63 3.68 -7.88
CA MET A 82 12.11 5.04 -7.85
C MET A 82 13.21 6.04 -7.47
N LYS A 83 13.21 7.20 -8.13
CA LYS A 83 14.20 8.25 -7.90
C LYS A 83 13.86 9.04 -6.64
N PRO A 84 14.87 9.52 -5.89
CA PRO A 84 14.63 10.45 -4.80
C PRO A 84 13.97 11.74 -5.26
N GLN A 85 13.14 12.30 -4.39
CA GLN A 85 12.45 13.56 -4.59
C GLN A 85 12.67 14.48 -3.39
N LYS A 86 12.85 15.78 -3.64
CA LYS A 86 12.94 16.78 -2.57
C LYS A 86 11.55 17.28 -2.18
N PHE A 87 11.28 17.32 -0.88
CA PHE A 87 10.02 17.79 -0.30
C PHE A 87 10.31 18.78 0.84
N GLY A 88 10.26 20.07 0.52
CA GLY A 88 10.72 21.11 1.44
C GLY A 88 12.18 20.84 1.84
N ARG A 89 12.40 20.60 3.14
CA ARG A 89 13.73 20.28 3.69
C ARG A 89 14.14 18.80 3.55
N PHE A 90 13.19 17.90 3.27
CA PHE A 90 13.46 16.47 3.24
C PHE A 90 13.85 16.01 1.84
N THR A 91 14.67 14.96 1.76
CA THR A 91 14.77 14.14 0.53
C THR A 91 14.14 12.78 0.81
N ALA A 92 13.18 12.35 -0.01
CA ALA A 92 12.47 11.10 0.15
C ALA A 92 12.73 10.15 -1.03
N TRP A 93 13.00 8.87 -0.74
CA TRP A 93 13.00 7.79 -1.70
C TRP A 93 11.72 6.97 -1.49
N PRO A 94 10.80 6.93 -2.46
CA PRO A 94 9.67 6.01 -2.41
C PRO A 94 10.16 4.56 -2.49
N LEU A 95 9.70 3.73 -1.58
CA LEU A 95 10.08 2.32 -1.44
C LEU A 95 8.87 1.38 -1.62
N SER A 96 7.84 1.83 -2.32
CA SER A 96 6.64 1.04 -2.62
C SER A 96 6.28 1.21 -4.09
N ALA A 97 6.16 0.10 -4.82
CA ALA A 97 5.92 0.10 -6.27
C ALA A 97 4.43 0.09 -6.60
N GLN A 98 3.65 -0.65 -5.81
CA GLN A 98 2.22 -0.81 -6.03
C GLN A 98 1.45 0.31 -5.33
N PRO A 99 0.36 0.79 -5.94
CA PRO A 99 -0.59 1.66 -5.25
C PRO A 99 -1.21 0.89 -4.07
N GLY A 100 -1.32 1.54 -2.92
CA GLY A 100 -1.78 0.91 -1.70
C GLY A 100 -1.40 1.74 -0.49
N GLN A 101 -1.84 1.34 0.70
CA GLN A 101 -1.49 2.01 1.95
C GLN A 101 -1.24 0.95 3.04
N PRO A 102 -0.25 1.13 3.92
CA PRO A 102 0.70 2.26 3.97
C PRO A 102 1.76 2.18 2.85
N GLN A 103 2.37 3.32 2.52
CA GLN A 103 3.52 3.40 1.60
C GLN A 103 4.81 3.58 2.40
N ALA A 104 5.87 2.88 1.97
CA ALA A 104 7.18 2.98 2.59
C ALA A 104 8.06 4.05 1.92
N PHE A 105 8.80 4.81 2.72
CA PHE A 105 9.75 5.82 2.27
C PHE A 105 11.05 5.73 3.07
N LYS A 106 12.18 5.94 2.38
CA LYS A 106 13.39 6.41 3.07
C LYS A 106 13.38 7.93 3.10
N LEU A 107 13.54 8.54 4.26
CA LEU A 107 13.73 9.99 4.40
C LEU A 107 15.16 10.30 4.79
N LEU A 108 15.75 11.31 4.17
CA LEU A 108 16.96 11.98 4.60
C LEU A 108 16.58 13.38 5.07
N ILE A 109 16.85 13.67 6.35
CA ILE A 109 16.61 14.96 6.95
C ILE A 109 17.96 15.64 7.20
N PRO A 110 18.25 16.79 6.57
CA PRO A 110 19.50 17.50 6.78
C PRO A 110 19.60 18.07 8.20
N VAL A 111 20.82 18.48 8.57
CA VAL A 111 21.04 19.30 9.77
C VAL A 111 20.46 20.68 9.50
N GLU A 112 19.55 21.12 10.37
CA GLU A 112 18.97 22.44 10.31
C GLU A 112 18.76 22.96 11.73
N ASP A 113 19.09 24.22 11.95
CA ASP A 113 18.81 24.93 13.19
C ASP A 113 17.47 25.67 13.04
N ILE A 114 16.38 24.94 13.26
CA ILE A 114 15.01 25.43 13.07
C ILE A 114 14.21 25.10 14.33
N GLU A 115 13.46 26.10 14.80
CA GLU A 115 12.52 25.92 15.91
C GLU A 115 11.45 24.86 15.54
N PRO A 116 11.23 23.84 16.39
CA PRO A 116 10.23 22.81 16.13
C PRO A 116 8.81 23.37 16.01
N VAL A 117 8.29 23.44 14.78
CA VAL A 117 6.86 23.73 14.53
C VAL A 117 6.11 22.42 14.37
N GLN A 118 5.40 22.01 15.42
CA GLN A 118 4.58 20.80 15.41
C GLN A 118 3.38 20.91 14.48
N ARG A 119 2.98 19.77 13.91
CA ARG A 119 1.79 19.62 13.07
C ARG A 119 0.91 18.47 13.57
N THR A 120 -0.35 18.51 13.19
CA THR A 120 -1.32 17.43 13.45
C THR A 120 -2.00 17.06 12.14
N HIS A 121 -2.24 15.78 11.94
CA HIS A 121 -3.12 15.29 10.89
C HIS A 121 -3.73 13.95 11.30
N GLU A 122 -4.77 13.52 10.61
CA GLU A 122 -5.30 12.17 10.81
C GLU A 122 -4.31 11.13 10.29
N GLY A 123 -4.23 9.99 10.98
CA GLY A 123 -3.37 8.89 10.58
C GLY A 123 -2.59 8.29 11.74
N TYR A 124 -1.64 7.46 11.35
CA TYR A 124 -0.74 6.77 12.25
C TYR A 124 0.62 6.76 11.54
N GLU A 125 1.68 7.04 12.29
CA GLU A 125 3.03 7.05 11.77
C GLU A 125 3.88 6.02 12.46
N TRP A 126 4.67 5.31 11.64
CA TRP A 126 5.71 4.42 12.10
C TRP A 126 7.02 4.84 11.45
N MET A 127 8.07 5.01 12.26
CA MET A 127 9.39 5.39 11.79
C MET A 127 10.49 4.59 12.49
N TYR A 128 11.58 4.36 11.77
CA TYR A 128 12.76 3.63 12.23
C TYR A 128 14.03 4.36 11.82
N VAL A 129 14.96 4.55 12.76
CA VAL A 129 16.20 5.28 12.50
C VAL A 129 17.24 4.35 11.86
N LEU A 130 17.63 4.66 10.63
CA LEU A 130 18.67 3.93 9.90
C LEU A 130 20.07 4.42 10.26
N SER A 131 20.26 5.74 10.34
CA SER A 131 21.52 6.38 10.69
C SER A 131 21.32 7.79 11.22
N GLY A 132 22.32 8.33 11.94
CA GLY A 132 22.24 9.66 12.56
C GLY A 132 21.49 9.65 13.89
N ARG A 133 20.97 10.81 14.31
CA ARG A 133 20.15 10.98 15.51
C ARG A 133 18.90 11.78 15.18
N LEU A 134 17.74 11.20 15.46
CA LEU A 134 16.44 11.83 15.29
C LEU A 134 16.04 12.55 16.57
N ARG A 135 15.72 13.84 16.52
CA ARG A 135 14.94 14.49 17.58
C ARG A 135 13.48 14.37 17.19
N ALA A 136 12.65 13.84 18.09
CA ALA A 136 11.21 13.76 17.92
C ALA A 136 10.52 14.52 19.06
N VAL A 137 9.69 15.49 18.70
CA VAL A 137 8.89 16.28 19.63
C VAL A 137 7.44 15.90 19.42
N LEU A 138 6.85 15.14 20.35
CA LEU A 138 5.48 14.60 20.30
C LEU A 138 4.65 15.13 21.47
N GLY A 139 3.84 16.16 21.23
CA GLY A 139 3.20 16.97 22.26
C GLY A 139 4.28 17.59 23.16
N ASP A 140 4.17 17.38 24.46
CA ASP A 140 5.11 17.90 25.46
C ASP A 140 6.38 17.05 25.63
N ARG A 141 6.50 15.94 24.88
CA ARG A 141 7.65 15.03 24.97
C ARG A 141 8.67 15.38 23.90
N ASP A 142 9.92 15.58 24.31
CA ASP A 142 11.06 15.82 23.42
C ASP A 142 12.13 14.78 23.72
N PHE A 143 12.42 13.93 22.75
CA PHE A 143 13.39 12.86 22.91
C PHE A 143 14.25 12.67 21.66
N THR A 144 15.44 12.12 21.87
CA THR A 144 16.37 11.79 20.80
C THR A 144 16.45 10.28 20.64
N MET A 145 16.35 9.82 19.39
CA MET A 145 16.47 8.42 19.00
C MET A 145 17.71 8.23 18.12
N GLY A 146 18.47 7.16 18.37
CA GLY A 146 19.60 6.71 17.59
C GLY A 146 19.25 5.54 16.65
N PRO A 147 20.24 5.04 15.88
CA PRO A 147 20.03 3.95 14.94
C PRO A 147 19.54 2.68 15.63
N GLY A 148 18.56 2.00 15.02
CA GLY A 148 17.95 0.80 15.60
C GLY A 148 16.68 1.05 16.41
N GLU A 149 16.40 2.30 16.76
CA GLU A 149 15.20 2.67 17.50
C GLU A 149 14.03 2.98 16.56
N ALA A 150 12.82 2.66 17.02
CA ALA A 150 11.58 2.89 16.31
C ALA A 150 10.60 3.71 17.16
N ALA A 151 9.75 4.48 16.50
CA ALA A 151 8.64 5.18 17.12
C ALA A 151 7.37 4.95 16.31
N GLU A 152 6.28 4.80 17.03
CA GLU A 152 4.95 4.64 16.46
C GLU A 152 3.98 5.50 17.27
N PHE A 153 3.17 6.31 16.60
CA PHE A 153 2.23 7.21 17.27
C PHE A 153 1.06 7.64 16.39
N ASP A 154 -0.02 8.05 17.06
CA ASP A 154 -1.17 8.69 16.45
C ASP A 154 -0.84 10.12 16.03
N THR A 155 -1.01 10.45 14.76
CA THR A 155 -0.60 11.74 14.21
C THR A 155 -1.53 12.90 14.59
N ARG A 156 -2.61 12.61 15.33
CA ARG A 156 -3.40 13.63 16.04
C ARG A 156 -2.64 14.22 17.23
N VAL A 157 -1.62 13.53 17.73
CA VAL A 157 -0.64 14.12 18.63
C VAL A 157 0.18 15.14 17.83
N PRO A 158 0.26 16.42 18.26
CA PRO A 158 1.13 17.41 17.63
C PRO A 158 2.56 16.88 17.56
N HIS A 159 3.15 16.86 16.37
CA HIS A 159 4.46 16.24 16.20
C HIS A 159 5.38 17.03 15.26
N TRP A 160 6.66 16.95 15.55
CA TRP A 160 7.76 17.42 14.72
C TRP A 160 8.93 16.45 14.88
N PHE A 161 9.72 16.25 13.82
CA PHE A 161 10.93 15.45 13.91
C PHE A 161 12.05 16.02 13.03
N GLY A 162 13.30 15.96 13.46
CA GLY A 162 14.44 16.54 12.75
C GLY A 162 15.77 15.91 13.16
N SER A 163 16.89 16.38 12.60
CA SER A 163 18.20 15.92 13.08
C SER A 163 18.49 16.50 14.47
N ALA A 164 19.05 15.68 15.37
CA ALA A 164 19.51 16.06 16.70
C ALA A 164 21.05 16.18 16.80
N GLY A 165 21.77 15.97 15.70
CA GLY A 165 23.24 15.84 15.71
C GLY A 165 23.93 16.69 14.63
N PRO A 166 25.28 16.62 14.55
CA PRO A 166 26.07 17.40 13.60
C PRO A 166 25.94 16.91 12.15
N GLY A 167 25.20 15.83 11.91
CA GLY A 167 25.00 15.23 10.60
C GLY A 167 23.52 14.95 10.33
N PRO A 168 23.17 14.61 9.08
CA PRO A 168 21.79 14.28 8.73
C PRO A 168 21.32 13.00 9.45
N VAL A 169 20.00 12.82 9.48
CA VAL A 169 19.37 11.58 9.95
C VAL A 169 18.67 10.89 8.78
N GLU A 170 18.85 9.57 8.66
CA GLU A 170 18.12 8.72 7.72
C GLU A 170 17.07 7.89 8.45
N LEU A 171 15.85 7.91 7.93
CA LEU A 171 14.69 7.20 8.49
C LEU A 171 14.10 6.26 7.45
N LEU A 172 13.58 5.12 7.89
CA LEU A 172 12.55 4.37 7.19
C LEU A 172 11.20 4.77 7.80
N VAL A 173 10.25 5.20 6.98
CA VAL A 173 8.93 5.65 7.43
C VAL A 173 7.84 4.95 6.64
N LEU A 174 6.77 4.55 7.34
CA LEU A 174 5.53 4.10 6.72
C LEU A 174 4.50 5.21 6.86
N PHE A 175 4.06 5.76 5.74
CA PHE A 175 3.00 6.76 5.72
C PHE A 175 1.67 6.16 5.28
N GLY A 176 0.61 6.52 5.99
CA GLY A 176 -0.75 6.47 5.45
C GLY A 176 -1.00 7.63 4.47
N LYS A 177 -2.13 7.59 3.77
CA LYS A 177 -2.50 8.57 2.72
C LYS A 177 -2.44 10.03 3.20
N GLN A 178 -2.77 10.26 4.46
CA GLN A 178 -2.74 11.60 5.07
C GLN A 178 -1.33 11.99 5.53
N GLY A 179 -0.52 11.06 6.03
CA GLY A 179 0.89 11.30 6.38
C GLY A 179 1.72 11.69 5.14
N GLU A 180 1.53 10.99 4.02
CA GLU A 180 2.13 11.39 2.74
C GLU A 180 1.79 12.84 2.36
N ARG A 181 0.52 13.24 2.55
CA ARG A 181 0.08 14.61 2.25
C ARG A 181 0.67 15.63 3.22
N ALA A 182 0.75 15.30 4.50
CA ALA A 182 1.24 16.19 5.54
C ALA A 182 2.76 16.44 5.44
N HIS A 183 3.52 15.41 5.06
CA HIS A 183 4.99 15.43 5.06
C HIS A 183 5.61 15.56 3.66
N LEU A 184 4.97 14.98 2.63
CA LEU A 184 5.56 14.82 1.30
C LEU A 184 4.79 15.55 0.18
N ARG A 185 3.75 16.34 0.45
CA ARG A 185 3.19 17.25 -0.57
C ARG A 185 3.75 18.66 -0.41
N ALA A 186 4.29 19.19 -1.51
CA ALA A 186 4.57 20.61 -1.62
C ALA A 186 3.25 21.40 -1.53
N LYS A 187 3.25 22.52 -0.77
CA LYS A 187 2.17 23.51 -0.88
C LYS A 187 2.10 23.94 -2.35
N SER A 188 0.95 23.75 -2.98
CA SER A 188 0.68 24.42 -4.25
C SER A 188 0.78 25.92 -3.98
N LYS A 189 1.61 26.62 -4.76
CA LYS A 189 1.56 28.08 -4.82
C LYS A 189 0.23 28.52 -5.42
#